data_AF-A0A4Y9Z3Y3-F1
#
_entry.id   AF-A0A4Y9Z3Y3-F1
#
_cell.length_a   1.000
_cell.length_b   1.000
_cell.length_c   1.000
_cell.angle_alpha   90.00
_cell.angle_beta   90.00
_cell.angle_gamma   90.00
#
_symmetry.space_group_name_H-M   'P 1'
#
loop_
_entity.id
_entity.type
_entity.pdbx_description
1 polymer ?
#
loop_
_entity_poly.entity_id
_entity_poly.type
_entity_poly.pdbx_seq_one_letter_code
_entity_poly.pdbx_strand_id
1 'polypeptide(L)'
;MVNALSASAETGAPMACMYLLNHPDHYTSHIFKPFYWRSYKYEVMKAWTEEDILYNLDQNPVKVVIGKSKDSFVGISQQMDYIHRPKKYDHVSLYDWIRLAEKQTMGRAKKQATQKLRAVNEKITQLTQNVKAEQVRDIKPLPRRRGGGPTTQYETDSDDEMLLTKDTALQAEEDEKKYAAEQFHEPSRFLPTHLQYETHMAVMQPEHCARVPNFVGGSLPRKDKGNREEYCLVMLMLFKPWRIGTDLKQSGQSWDDAFAAHQFTSCQMDIMNFFHIRYECNDSRDDFSKQRETEGNSFGYDDDEQDQPDTDADADDYADIVQNSLTGDDGAMV
;
A
#
# COMPACT_ATOMS: atom_id res chain seq x y z
N MET A 1 -34.47 39.75 -0.71
CA MET A 1 -33.16 39.06 -0.59
C MET A 1 -33.33 37.54 -0.73
N VAL A 2 -34.14 37.09 -1.70
CA VAL A 2 -34.42 35.66 -1.98
C VAL A 2 -33.98 35.31 -3.42
N ASN A 3 -34.00 36.28 -4.34
CA ASN A 3 -33.58 36.10 -5.73
C ASN A 3 -32.07 36.04 -5.98
N ALA A 4 -31.23 36.15 -4.95
CA ALA A 4 -29.78 35.99 -5.10
C ALA A 4 -29.31 34.53 -4.88
N LEU A 5 -30.17 33.67 -4.30
CA LEU A 5 -29.87 32.25 -4.07
C LEU A 5 -30.50 31.32 -5.13
N SER A 6 -31.49 31.80 -5.89
CA SER A 6 -32.16 30.99 -6.92
C SER A 6 -31.49 31.04 -8.30
N ALA A 7 -30.48 31.89 -8.50
CA ALA A 7 -29.79 32.05 -9.79
C ALA A 7 -28.58 31.12 -9.99
N SER A 8 -28.22 30.29 -9.00
CA SER A 8 -26.99 29.47 -9.04
C SER A 8 -27.21 27.95 -8.92
N ALA A 9 -28.46 27.47 -8.97
CA ALA A 9 -28.78 26.05 -8.91
C ALA A 9 -29.68 25.62 -10.08
N GLU A 10 -29.31 25.99 -11.30
CA GLU A 10 -29.82 25.29 -12.48
C GLU A 10 -29.06 23.97 -12.61
N THR A 11 -29.59 22.92 -11.98
CA THR A 11 -29.13 21.55 -12.24
C THR A 11 -29.33 21.29 -13.73
N GLY A 12 -28.25 21.22 -14.50
CA GLY A 12 -28.32 21.02 -15.94
C GLY A 12 -29.21 19.82 -16.29
N ALA A 13 -30.01 19.94 -17.34
CA ALA A 13 -30.95 18.89 -17.75
C ALA A 13 -30.36 17.46 -17.79
N PRO A 14 -29.09 17.25 -18.21
CA PRO A 14 -28.44 15.93 -18.12
C PRO A 14 -28.29 15.41 -16.68
N MET A 15 -27.90 16.26 -15.74
CA MET A 15 -27.76 15.93 -14.31
C MET A 15 -29.12 15.66 -13.68
N ALA A 16 -30.15 16.45 -14.02
CA ALA A 16 -31.52 16.19 -13.58
C ALA A 16 -32.05 14.84 -14.09
N CYS A 17 -31.79 14.51 -15.37
CA CYS A 17 -32.16 13.20 -15.95
C CYS A 17 -31.42 12.04 -15.26
N MET A 18 -30.14 12.20 -14.91
CA MET A 18 -29.36 11.18 -14.18
C MET A 18 -29.98 10.85 -12.82
N TYR A 19 -30.36 11.87 -12.04
CA TYR A 19 -31.02 11.68 -10.75
C TYR A 19 -32.42 11.06 -10.89
N LEU A 20 -33.19 11.47 -11.90
CA LEU A 20 -34.52 10.88 -12.19
C LEU A 20 -34.44 9.42 -12.60
N LEU A 21 -33.36 9.03 -13.28
CA LEU A 21 -33.09 7.63 -13.68
C LEU A 21 -32.36 6.83 -12.60
N ASN A 22 -32.12 7.42 -11.42
CA ASN A 22 -31.41 6.82 -10.29
C ASN A 22 -30.01 6.30 -10.66
N HIS A 23 -29.33 6.97 -11.60
CA HIS A 23 -27.95 6.67 -11.93
C HIS A 23 -27.01 7.33 -10.91
N PRO A 24 -25.93 6.64 -10.49
CA PRO A 24 -24.95 7.22 -9.58
C PRO A 24 -24.25 8.41 -10.25
N ASP A 25 -24.12 9.51 -9.49
CA ASP A 25 -23.51 10.79 -9.93
C ASP A 25 -21.97 10.74 -10.02
N HIS A 26 -21.40 9.54 -9.99
CA HIS A 26 -19.97 9.32 -10.06
C HIS A 26 -19.71 8.05 -10.86
N TYR A 27 -18.87 8.19 -11.88
CA TYR A 27 -18.32 7.08 -12.63
C TYR A 27 -16.87 6.90 -12.19
N THR A 28 -16.62 5.98 -11.26
CA THR A 28 -15.24 5.50 -11.04
C THR A 28 -15.18 4.02 -11.32
N SER A 29 -14.28 3.65 -12.24
CA SER A 29 -13.94 2.25 -12.49
C SER A 29 -13.06 1.70 -11.37
N HIS A 30 -12.35 2.56 -10.64
CA HIS A 30 -11.35 2.17 -9.66
C HIS A 30 -11.41 3.04 -8.39
N ILE A 31 -11.14 2.40 -7.26
CA ILE A 31 -11.03 3.06 -5.97
C ILE A 31 -9.55 3.34 -5.71
N PHE A 32 -9.21 4.62 -5.55
CA PHE A 32 -7.84 5.04 -5.23
C PHE A 32 -7.59 5.02 -3.72
N LYS A 33 -6.40 4.60 -3.31
CA LYS A 33 -5.97 4.57 -1.91
C LYS A 33 -4.68 5.39 -1.75
N PRO A 34 -4.67 6.43 -0.90
CA PRO A 34 -3.44 7.20 -0.62
C PRO A 34 -2.31 6.29 -0.11
N PHE A 35 -1.14 6.44 -0.71
CA PHE A 35 0.05 5.66 -0.42
C PHE A 35 1.26 6.57 -0.19
N TYR A 36 1.63 6.76 1.07
CA TYR A 36 2.74 7.59 1.52
C TYR A 36 4.08 6.86 1.38
N TRP A 37 4.57 6.74 0.14
CA TRP A 37 5.68 5.86 -0.20
C TRP A 37 7.03 6.25 0.46
N ARG A 38 7.26 7.55 0.71
CA ARG A 38 8.49 8.03 1.37
C ARG A 38 8.67 7.45 2.77
N SER A 39 7.58 7.20 3.51
CA SER A 39 7.66 6.61 4.85
C SER A 39 8.17 5.16 4.80
N TYR A 40 7.83 4.40 3.75
CA TYR A 40 8.36 3.05 3.53
C TYR A 40 9.83 3.09 3.09
N LYS A 41 10.19 4.04 2.22
CA LYS A 41 11.59 4.26 1.82
C LYS A 41 12.46 4.53 3.04
N TYR A 42 11.99 5.35 3.98
CA TYR A 42 12.68 5.63 5.24
C TYR A 42 12.93 4.35 6.05
N GLU A 43 11.93 3.49 6.23
CA GLU A 43 12.09 2.22 6.96
C GLU A 43 13.10 1.27 6.29
N VAL A 44 13.13 1.26 4.96
CA VAL A 44 14.15 0.50 4.21
C VAL A 44 15.53 1.09 4.45
N MET A 45 15.68 2.40 4.32
CA MET A 45 16.97 3.09 4.46
C MET A 45 17.53 3.00 5.88
N LYS A 46 16.66 2.97 6.92
CA LYS A 46 17.05 2.79 8.32
C LYS A 46 17.96 1.59 8.57
N ALA A 47 17.87 0.54 7.75
CA ALA A 47 18.73 -0.64 7.88
C ALA A 47 20.15 -0.44 7.30
N TRP A 48 20.38 0.61 6.52
CA TRP A 48 21.58 0.79 5.69
C TRP A 48 22.32 2.10 5.94
N THR A 49 21.66 3.11 6.51
CA THR A 49 22.26 4.41 6.82
C THR A 49 22.27 4.63 8.34
N GLU A 50 23.36 5.24 8.83
CA GLU A 50 23.41 5.72 10.21
C GLU A 50 22.31 6.76 10.46
N GLU A 51 21.71 6.72 11.65
CA GLU A 51 20.55 7.52 12.02
C GLU A 51 20.75 9.02 11.75
N ASP A 52 21.96 9.54 11.93
CA ASP A 52 22.31 10.96 11.78
C ASP A 52 22.22 11.49 10.33
N ILE A 53 22.35 10.63 9.30
CA ILE A 53 22.23 11.03 7.88
C ILE A 53 20.75 10.99 7.43
N LEU A 54 19.91 10.23 8.14
CA LEU A 54 18.53 9.94 7.77
C LEU A 54 17.56 11.06 8.21
N TYR A 55 17.94 11.89 9.19
CA TYR A 55 17.11 12.94 9.80
C TYR A 55 17.30 14.36 9.23
N ASN A 56 17.29 14.53 7.89
CA ASN A 56 16.93 15.84 7.32
C ASN A 56 15.40 16.05 7.41
N LEU A 57 14.90 16.16 8.65
CA LEU A 57 13.48 16.35 8.99
C LEU A 57 12.89 17.65 8.42
N ASP A 58 13.73 18.64 8.15
CA ASP A 58 13.31 19.95 7.60
C ASP A 58 12.78 19.86 6.16
N GLN A 59 13.06 18.76 5.43
CA GLN A 59 12.63 18.60 4.03
C GLN A 59 11.45 17.65 3.83
N ASN A 60 10.96 16.94 4.86
CA ASN A 60 9.79 16.07 4.73
C ASN A 60 9.14 15.75 6.10
N PRO A 61 8.10 16.49 6.53
CA PRO A 61 7.37 16.15 7.74
C PRO A 61 6.62 14.82 7.55
N VAL A 62 6.96 13.81 8.35
CA VAL A 62 6.22 12.54 8.38
C VAL A 62 4.91 12.75 9.14
N LYS A 63 3.79 12.71 8.42
CA LYS A 63 2.45 12.80 9.02
C LYS A 63 2.11 11.50 9.77
N VAL A 64 2.30 11.49 11.08
CA VAL A 64 1.93 10.37 11.94
C VAL A 64 0.53 10.61 12.52
N VAL A 65 -0.38 9.64 12.34
CA VAL A 65 -1.69 9.69 12.99
C VAL A 65 -1.54 9.16 14.42
N ILE A 66 -1.77 10.01 15.42
CA ILE A 66 -1.64 9.60 16.82
C ILE A 66 -2.98 9.01 17.29
N GLY A 67 -2.98 7.72 17.60
CA GLY A 67 -4.09 7.05 18.27
C GLY A 67 -3.95 7.12 19.79
N LYS A 68 -5.00 7.56 20.49
CA LYS A 68 -5.04 7.53 21.97
C LYS A 68 -5.52 6.15 22.44
N SER A 69 -4.64 5.39 23.09
CA SER A 69 -5.01 4.26 23.95
C SER A 69 -5.17 4.74 25.40
N LYS A 70 -5.86 3.97 26.24
CA LYS A 70 -6.34 4.40 27.57
C LYS A 70 -5.28 5.05 28.48
N ASP A 71 -4.00 4.69 28.34
CA ASP A 71 -2.87 5.27 29.09
C ASP A 71 -1.69 5.74 28.21
N SER A 72 -1.80 5.71 26.88
CA SER A 72 -0.67 6.08 26.00
C SER A 72 -1.10 6.57 24.61
N PHE A 73 -0.32 7.51 24.08
CA PHE A 73 -0.40 7.92 22.68
C PHE A 73 0.46 6.96 21.83
N VAL A 74 -0.13 6.42 20.78
CA VAL A 74 0.53 5.47 19.89
C VAL A 74 0.50 6.05 18.48
N GLY A 75 1.67 6.25 17.87
CA GLY A 75 1.76 6.59 16.46
C GLY A 75 1.26 5.43 15.61
N ILE A 76 0.12 5.61 14.94
CA ILE A 76 -0.44 4.66 13.98
C ILE A 76 0.17 5.03 12.63
N SER A 77 1.12 4.21 12.19
CA SER A 77 1.76 4.39 10.89
C SER A 77 1.41 3.25 9.94
N GLN A 78 1.11 3.57 8.68
CA GLN A 78 0.69 2.57 7.69
C GLN A 78 1.79 1.52 7.41
N GLN A 79 3.07 1.93 7.47
CA GLN A 79 4.17 0.98 7.27
C GLN A 79 4.22 -0.15 8.31
N MET A 80 3.74 0.10 9.53
CA MET A 80 3.73 -0.91 10.59
C MET A 80 2.80 -2.08 10.23
N ASP A 81 1.70 -1.80 9.52
CA ASP A 81 0.77 -2.83 9.07
C ASP A 81 1.45 -3.81 8.09
N TYR A 82 2.32 -3.31 7.19
CA TYR A 82 3.05 -4.15 6.24
C TYR A 82 4.26 -4.88 6.87
N ILE A 83 5.07 -4.17 7.66
CA ILE A 83 6.26 -4.74 8.34
C ILE A 83 5.85 -5.88 9.27
N HIS A 84 4.75 -5.70 10.00
CA HIS A 84 4.20 -6.69 10.92
C HIS A 84 3.05 -7.50 10.34
N ARG A 85 2.93 -7.56 9.01
CA ARG A 85 1.90 -8.36 8.34
C ARG A 85 1.91 -9.83 8.81
N PRO A 86 0.76 -10.52 8.80
CA PRO A 86 0.68 -11.93 9.16
C PRO A 86 1.69 -12.81 8.42
N LYS A 87 2.13 -13.91 9.04
CA LYS A 87 3.09 -14.85 8.42
C LYS A 87 2.56 -15.49 7.12
N LYS A 88 1.23 -15.64 6.98
CA LYS A 88 0.61 -16.13 5.73
C LYS A 88 0.95 -15.22 4.53
N TYR A 89 1.10 -13.92 4.76
CA TYR A 89 1.31 -12.91 3.73
C TYR A 89 2.78 -12.50 3.60
N ASP A 90 3.72 -13.36 4.00
CA ASP A 90 5.15 -13.03 3.97
C ASP A 90 5.68 -12.79 2.55
N HIS A 91 5.14 -13.55 1.59
CA HIS A 91 5.48 -13.50 0.18
C HIS A 91 4.82 -12.33 -0.58
N VAL A 92 3.92 -11.58 0.06
CA VAL A 92 3.19 -10.50 -0.60
C VAL A 92 4.08 -9.27 -0.71
N SER A 93 4.17 -8.70 -1.92
CA SER A 93 4.90 -7.46 -2.19
C SER A 93 4.24 -6.26 -1.52
N LEU A 94 4.97 -5.16 -1.35
CA LEU A 94 4.37 -3.94 -0.78
C LEU A 94 3.27 -3.40 -1.68
N TYR A 95 3.49 -3.42 -2.99
CA TYR A 95 2.52 -2.95 -3.97
C TYR A 95 1.20 -3.74 -3.87
N ASP A 96 1.27 -5.07 -3.84
CA ASP A 96 0.06 -5.91 -3.73
C ASP A 96 -0.60 -5.79 -2.35
N TRP A 97 0.19 -5.60 -1.29
CA TRP A 97 -0.35 -5.30 0.03
C TRP A 97 -1.16 -4.00 0.04
N ILE A 98 -0.68 -2.93 -0.58
CA ILE A 98 -1.43 -1.66 -0.62
C ILE A 98 -2.73 -1.81 -1.41
N ARG A 99 -2.69 -2.57 -2.52
CA ARG A 99 -3.83 -2.83 -3.40
C ARG A 99 -4.92 -3.68 -2.76
N LEU A 100 -4.53 -4.77 -2.10
CA LEU A 100 -5.44 -5.84 -1.68
C LEU A 100 -5.64 -5.88 -0.17
N ALA A 101 -4.68 -5.44 0.64
CA ALA A 101 -4.80 -5.58 2.09
C ALA A 101 -5.81 -4.58 2.67
N GLU A 102 -6.71 -5.13 3.45
CA GLU A 102 -7.66 -4.41 4.28
C GLU A 102 -7.46 -4.75 5.74
N LYS A 103 -7.43 -3.69 6.55
CA LYS A 103 -7.30 -3.78 7.99
C LYS A 103 -8.68 -3.66 8.63
N GLN A 104 -9.05 -4.68 9.40
CA GLN A 104 -10.37 -4.77 10.03
C GLN A 104 -10.24 -4.83 11.55
N THR A 105 -11.19 -4.21 12.25
CA THR A 105 -11.23 -4.29 13.72
C THR A 105 -11.78 -5.64 14.18
N MET A 106 -11.21 -6.18 15.26
CA MET A 106 -11.70 -7.42 15.85
C MET A 106 -13.01 -7.22 16.62
N GLY A 107 -13.89 -8.22 16.56
CA GLY A 107 -15.06 -8.32 17.43
C GLY A 107 -14.67 -8.42 18.91
N ARG A 108 -15.56 -7.98 19.80
CA ARG A 108 -15.30 -7.85 21.26
C ARG A 108 -14.82 -9.15 21.91
N ALA A 109 -15.38 -10.30 21.53
CA ALA A 109 -14.97 -11.61 22.04
C ALA A 109 -13.52 -11.97 21.64
N LYS A 110 -13.13 -11.71 20.37
CA LYS A 110 -11.78 -12.01 19.85
C LYS A 110 -10.72 -11.09 20.48
N LYS A 111 -11.08 -9.82 20.77
CA LYS A 111 -10.24 -8.88 21.54
C LYS A 111 -9.95 -9.41 22.95
N GLN A 112 -10.98 -9.80 23.70
CA GLN A 112 -10.82 -10.33 25.06
C GLN A 112 -9.98 -11.62 25.09
N ALA A 113 -10.19 -12.54 24.14
CA ALA A 113 -9.40 -13.75 24.03
C ALA A 113 -7.91 -13.47 23.76
N THR A 114 -7.62 -12.49 22.90
CA THR A 114 -6.24 -12.10 22.55
C THR A 114 -5.53 -11.45 23.74
N GLN A 115 -6.22 -10.58 24.47
CA GLN A 115 -5.69 -9.96 25.69
C GLN A 115 -5.38 -11.00 26.78
N LYS A 116 -6.27 -11.99 26.97
CA LYS A 116 -6.01 -13.12 27.87
C LYS A 116 -4.78 -13.91 27.45
N LEU A 117 -4.63 -14.19 26.16
CA LEU A 117 -3.48 -14.93 25.64
C LEU A 117 -2.16 -14.17 25.80
N ARG A 118 -2.16 -12.85 25.60
CA ARG A 118 -0.98 -12.02 25.89
C ARG A 118 -0.63 -12.03 27.38
N ALA A 119 -1.61 -11.85 28.26
CA ALA A 119 -1.38 -11.91 29.70
C ALA A 119 -0.82 -13.27 30.15
N VAL A 120 -1.24 -14.36 29.52
CA VAL A 120 -0.67 -15.70 29.74
C VAL A 120 0.78 -15.76 29.22
N ASN A 121 1.04 -15.29 28.01
CA ASN A 121 2.40 -15.28 27.45
C ASN A 121 3.37 -14.45 28.29
N GLU A 122 2.96 -13.27 28.77
CA GLU A 122 3.77 -12.43 29.66
C GLU A 122 4.10 -13.15 30.97
N LYS A 123 3.12 -13.85 31.57
CA LYS A 123 3.36 -14.69 32.75
C LYS A 123 4.32 -15.83 32.46
N ILE A 124 4.20 -16.50 31.30
CA ILE A 124 5.14 -17.55 30.87
C ILE A 124 6.54 -16.99 30.68
N THR A 125 6.69 -15.82 30.06
CA THR A 125 7.98 -15.16 29.87
C THR A 125 8.64 -14.80 31.20
N GLN A 126 7.88 -14.25 32.15
CA GLN A 126 8.37 -13.95 33.50
C GLN A 126 8.81 -15.22 34.23
N LEU A 127 7.99 -16.29 34.19
CA LEU A 127 8.34 -17.59 34.76
C LEU A 127 9.61 -18.19 34.11
N THR A 128 9.76 -18.05 32.79
CA THR A 128 10.92 -18.58 32.05
C THR A 128 12.20 -17.78 32.36
N GLN A 129 12.10 -16.47 32.54
CA GLN A 129 13.22 -15.64 33.00
C GLN A 129 13.64 -16.00 34.43
N ASN A 130 12.69 -16.31 35.31
CA ASN A 130 12.98 -16.77 36.67
C ASN A 130 13.62 -18.17 36.70
N VAL A 131 13.20 -19.08 35.81
CA VAL A 131 13.80 -20.44 35.70
C VAL A 131 15.22 -20.40 35.12
N LYS A 132 15.53 -19.47 34.21
CA LYS A 132 16.90 -19.27 33.70
C LYS A 132 17.88 -18.75 34.76
N ALA A 133 17.40 -18.24 35.89
CA ALA A 133 18.24 -17.83 37.02
C ALA A 133 18.58 -18.98 37.99
N GLU A 134 17.91 -20.14 37.91
CA GLU A 134 18.02 -21.19 38.95
C GLU A 134 18.55 -22.56 38.50
N GLN A 135 18.66 -22.90 37.21
CA GLN A 135 19.16 -24.23 36.82
C GLN A 135 20.06 -24.22 35.58
N VAL A 136 21.37 -24.08 35.81
CA VAL A 136 22.38 -24.82 35.03
C VAL A 136 22.70 -26.09 35.82
N ARG A 137 22.03 -27.20 35.50
CA ARG A 137 22.53 -28.55 35.78
C ARG A 137 22.25 -29.44 34.58
N ASP A 138 23.32 -30.09 34.14
CA ASP A 138 23.43 -30.92 32.95
C ASP A 138 22.31 -31.95 32.82
N ILE A 139 21.65 -31.96 31.66
CA ILE A 139 20.91 -33.14 31.19
C ILE A 139 21.44 -33.50 29.80
N LYS A 140 22.14 -34.64 29.73
CA LYS A 140 22.61 -35.28 28.51
C LYS A 140 21.44 -35.61 27.58
N PRO A 141 21.56 -35.42 26.24
CA PRO A 141 20.49 -35.77 25.31
C PRO A 141 20.33 -37.29 25.20
N LEU A 142 19.10 -37.78 25.34
CA LEU A 142 18.72 -39.18 25.08
C LEU A 142 18.59 -39.44 23.56
N PRO A 143 18.85 -40.68 23.09
CA PRO A 143 19.01 -40.99 21.68
C PRO A 143 17.67 -41.11 20.92
N ARG A 144 17.70 -40.71 19.64
CA ARG A 144 16.60 -40.81 18.68
C ARG A 144 16.18 -42.27 18.46
N ARG A 145 14.91 -42.57 18.73
CA ARG A 145 14.29 -43.84 18.33
C ARG A 145 13.79 -43.74 16.90
N ARG A 146 14.40 -44.54 16.03
CA ARG A 146 13.96 -44.86 14.67
C ARG A 146 12.78 -45.84 14.77
N GLY A 147 11.63 -45.50 14.21
CA GLY A 147 10.48 -46.39 14.07
C GLY A 147 9.83 -46.10 12.73
N GLY A 148 9.71 -47.12 11.88
CA GLY A 148 9.21 -47.01 10.52
C GLY A 148 7.90 -47.76 10.29
N GLY A 149 7.34 -47.50 9.11
CA GLY A 149 6.33 -48.29 8.41
C GLY A 149 4.97 -47.60 8.27
N PRO A 150 4.14 -47.90 7.23
CA PRO A 150 4.44 -48.66 6.01
C PRO A 150 4.07 -47.93 4.70
N THR A 151 4.73 -48.39 3.63
CA THR A 151 4.39 -48.21 2.21
C THR A 151 2.98 -48.72 1.91
N THR A 152 2.25 -48.01 1.04
CA THR A 152 1.13 -48.61 0.30
C THR A 152 1.12 -48.01 -1.10
N GLN A 153 1.46 -48.87 -2.06
CA GLN A 153 1.29 -48.66 -3.50
C GLN A 153 -0.17 -48.92 -3.84
N TYR A 154 -0.77 -48.10 -4.70
CA TYR A 154 -1.79 -48.53 -5.66
C TYR A 154 -1.63 -47.69 -6.93
N GLU A 155 -1.24 -48.33 -8.03
CA GLU A 155 -1.54 -47.87 -9.39
C GLU A 155 -2.96 -48.33 -9.72
N THR A 156 -3.74 -47.50 -10.43
CA THR A 156 -4.82 -47.98 -11.28
C THR A 156 -5.04 -46.96 -12.40
N ASP A 157 -4.70 -47.37 -13.62
CA ASP A 157 -5.15 -46.77 -14.88
C ASP A 157 -6.68 -46.74 -14.94
N SER A 158 -7.24 -45.64 -15.43
CA SER A 158 -8.56 -45.62 -16.03
C SER A 158 -8.62 -44.44 -17.00
N ASP A 159 -8.41 -44.74 -18.28
CA ASP A 159 -8.72 -43.87 -19.40
C ASP A 159 -10.25 -43.76 -19.53
N ASP A 160 -10.82 -42.62 -19.15
CA ASP A 160 -12.16 -42.22 -19.57
C ASP A 160 -12.10 -40.81 -20.15
N GLU A 161 -12.26 -40.72 -21.47
CA GLU A 161 -12.42 -39.46 -22.20
C GLU A 161 -13.62 -38.67 -21.65
N MET A 162 -13.36 -37.55 -20.98
CA MET A 162 -14.39 -36.67 -20.44
C MET A 162 -14.90 -35.72 -21.53
N LEU A 163 -16.07 -36.02 -22.09
CA LEU A 163 -16.80 -35.11 -22.97
C LEU A 163 -17.23 -33.84 -22.22
N LEU A 164 -16.68 -32.69 -22.63
CA LEU A 164 -17.06 -31.34 -22.16
C LEU A 164 -18.53 -31.04 -22.46
N THR A 165 -19.39 -31.16 -21.44
CA THR A 165 -20.77 -30.69 -21.50
C THR A 165 -20.87 -29.27 -20.93
N LYS A 166 -21.85 -28.49 -21.39
CA LYS A 166 -22.05 -27.10 -20.92
C LYS A 166 -22.25 -27.00 -19.41
N ASP A 167 -22.83 -28.03 -18.80
CA ASP A 167 -23.08 -28.09 -17.36
C ASP A 167 -21.79 -28.32 -16.56
N THR A 168 -20.85 -29.12 -17.08
CA THR A 168 -19.52 -29.28 -16.47
C THR A 168 -18.66 -28.01 -16.53
N ALA A 169 -18.84 -27.16 -17.57
CA ALA A 169 -18.16 -25.87 -17.66
C ALA A 169 -18.73 -24.84 -16.67
N LEU A 170 -20.05 -24.82 -16.48
CA LEU A 170 -20.71 -23.95 -15.50
C LEU A 170 -20.37 -24.35 -14.05
N GLN A 171 -20.30 -25.66 -13.78
CA GLN A 171 -19.84 -26.17 -12.48
C GLN A 171 -18.36 -25.84 -12.23
N ALA A 172 -17.49 -25.97 -13.25
CA ALA A 172 -16.09 -25.56 -13.14
C ALA A 172 -15.95 -24.05 -12.86
N GLU A 173 -16.76 -23.18 -13.47
CA GLU A 173 -16.78 -21.75 -13.16
C GLU A 173 -17.30 -21.43 -11.75
N GLU A 174 -18.32 -22.14 -11.26
CA GLU A 174 -18.81 -22.00 -9.88
C GLU A 174 -17.82 -22.53 -8.85
N ASP A 175 -17.13 -23.63 -9.15
CA ASP A 175 -16.12 -24.22 -8.29
C ASP A 175 -14.81 -23.43 -8.33
N GLU A 176 -14.45 -22.79 -9.45
CA GLU A 176 -13.39 -21.77 -9.50
C GLU A 176 -13.74 -20.54 -8.65
N LYS A 177 -14.99 -20.05 -8.72
CA LYS A 177 -15.45 -18.93 -7.89
C LYS A 177 -15.46 -19.28 -6.41
N LYS A 178 -15.83 -20.51 -6.03
CA LYS A 178 -15.76 -21.01 -4.65
C LYS A 178 -14.32 -21.22 -4.19
N TYR A 179 -13.47 -21.80 -5.02
CA TYR A 179 -12.04 -22.01 -4.73
C TYR A 179 -11.29 -20.68 -4.58
N ALA A 180 -11.62 -19.66 -5.39
CA ALA A 180 -11.10 -18.30 -5.26
C ALA A 180 -11.59 -17.59 -3.99
N ALA A 181 -12.84 -17.83 -3.56
CA ALA A 181 -13.39 -17.30 -2.31
C ALA A 181 -12.76 -17.97 -1.06
N GLU A 182 -12.43 -19.25 -1.13
CA GLU A 182 -11.86 -20.00 0.00
C GLU A 182 -10.39 -19.68 0.28
N GLN A 183 -9.60 -19.21 -0.69
CA GLN A 183 -8.17 -18.97 -0.48
C GLN A 183 -7.83 -17.65 0.26
N PHE A 184 -8.69 -16.62 0.24
CA PHE A 184 -8.31 -15.26 0.69
C PHE A 184 -9.19 -14.54 1.73
N HIS A 185 -10.27 -15.14 2.23
CA HIS A 185 -11.18 -14.41 3.14
C HIS A 185 -10.94 -14.55 4.65
N GLU A 186 -9.99 -15.39 5.12
CA GLU A 186 -9.82 -15.56 6.57
C GLU A 186 -8.97 -14.44 7.21
N PRO A 187 -9.53 -13.65 8.16
CA PRO A 187 -8.79 -12.59 8.82
C PRO A 187 -7.63 -13.13 9.64
N SER A 188 -6.43 -12.73 9.24
CA SER A 188 -5.18 -13.17 9.86
C SER A 188 -4.66 -12.11 10.83
N ARG A 189 -4.12 -12.56 11.97
CA ARG A 189 -3.55 -11.65 12.97
C ARG A 189 -2.20 -11.12 12.52
N PHE A 190 -1.97 -9.83 12.78
CA PHE A 190 -0.64 -9.22 12.68
C PHE A 190 0.37 -9.96 13.59
N LEU A 191 1.66 -9.67 13.43
CA LEU A 191 2.65 -10.17 14.37
C LEU A 191 2.47 -9.54 15.76
N PRO A 192 2.87 -10.22 16.86
CA PRO A 192 2.75 -9.70 18.23
C PRO A 192 3.48 -8.38 18.47
N THR A 193 4.46 -8.04 17.63
CA THR A 193 5.20 -6.76 17.65
C THR A 193 4.39 -5.59 17.10
N HIS A 194 3.24 -5.84 16.47
CA HIS A 194 2.37 -4.79 15.97
C HIS A 194 1.60 -4.09 17.10
N LEU A 195 1.62 -2.75 17.09
CA LEU A 195 0.95 -1.92 18.11
C LEU A 195 -0.56 -2.20 18.23
N GLN A 196 -1.20 -2.61 17.13
CA GLN A 196 -2.62 -2.91 17.09
C GLN A 196 -2.92 -4.41 16.98
N TYR A 197 -1.96 -5.27 17.32
CA TYR A 197 -2.10 -6.72 17.35
C TYR A 197 -3.36 -7.21 18.10
N GLU A 198 -3.69 -6.55 19.22
CA GLU A 198 -4.84 -6.92 20.06
C GLU A 198 -6.19 -6.40 19.57
N THR A 199 -6.20 -5.50 18.59
CA THR A 199 -7.42 -4.79 18.18
C THR A 199 -7.78 -4.99 16.71
N HIS A 200 -6.80 -5.25 15.84
CA HIS A 200 -6.98 -5.32 14.39
C HIS A 200 -6.43 -6.61 13.79
N MET A 201 -6.92 -6.95 12.61
CA MET A 201 -6.47 -8.07 11.76
C MET A 201 -6.33 -7.59 10.32
N ALA A 202 -5.59 -8.35 9.51
CA ALA A 202 -5.46 -8.12 8.08
C ALA A 202 -6.20 -9.19 7.28
N VAL A 203 -6.90 -8.75 6.25
CA VAL A 203 -7.57 -9.59 5.25
C VAL A 203 -7.05 -9.16 3.88
N MET A 204 -6.78 -10.12 3.00
CA MET A 204 -6.45 -9.82 1.60
C MET A 204 -7.74 -9.88 0.80
N GLN A 205 -8.09 -8.78 0.15
CA GLN A 205 -9.25 -8.72 -0.72
C GLN A 205 -8.97 -9.42 -2.05
N PRO A 206 -9.99 -9.92 -2.74
CA PRO A 206 -9.85 -10.51 -4.07
C PRO A 206 -9.51 -9.42 -5.12
N GLU A 207 -8.98 -9.84 -6.26
CA GLU A 207 -8.47 -8.93 -7.30
C GLU A 207 -9.53 -7.98 -7.85
N HIS A 208 -10.80 -8.39 -7.94
CA HIS A 208 -11.89 -7.52 -8.40
C HIS A 208 -12.23 -6.39 -7.41
N CYS A 209 -11.78 -6.50 -6.16
CA CYS A 209 -11.86 -5.46 -5.13
C CYS A 209 -10.55 -4.70 -4.96
N ALA A 210 -9.56 -4.90 -5.85
CA ALA A 210 -8.27 -4.25 -5.77
C ALA A 210 -8.39 -2.73 -5.88
N ARG A 211 -7.63 -2.04 -5.04
CA ARG A 211 -7.55 -0.58 -5.03
C ARG A 211 -6.32 -0.14 -5.81
N VAL A 212 -6.37 1.05 -6.40
CA VAL A 212 -5.23 1.64 -7.11
C VAL A 212 -4.42 2.49 -6.13
N PRO A 213 -3.11 2.22 -5.93
CA PRO A 213 -2.27 3.05 -5.08
C PRO A 213 -2.11 4.46 -5.67
N ASN A 214 -2.48 5.47 -4.89
CA ASN A 214 -2.22 6.87 -5.21
C ASN A 214 -0.99 7.34 -4.45
N PHE A 215 0.13 7.52 -5.13
CA PHE A 215 1.41 7.87 -4.51
C PHE A 215 1.39 9.31 -3.97
N VAL A 216 1.58 9.47 -2.67
CA VAL A 216 1.61 10.75 -1.95
C VAL A 216 3.00 11.00 -1.37
N GLY A 217 3.40 12.28 -1.35
CA GLY A 217 4.72 12.70 -0.88
C GLY A 217 5.71 12.87 -2.03
N GLY A 218 5.29 13.48 -3.14
CA GLY A 218 6.13 13.77 -4.29
C GLY A 218 6.22 12.65 -5.32
N SER A 219 6.79 13.01 -6.48
CA SER A 219 6.99 12.17 -7.65
C SER A 219 7.93 10.99 -7.37
N LEU A 220 7.59 9.82 -7.92
CA LEU A 220 8.46 8.64 -7.88
C LEU A 220 9.76 8.88 -8.67
N PRO A 221 10.90 8.27 -8.30
CA PRO A 221 12.13 8.39 -9.08
C PRO A 221 11.92 7.93 -10.52
N ARG A 222 12.57 8.61 -11.47
CA ARG A 222 12.49 8.27 -12.89
C ARG A 222 13.54 7.23 -13.25
N LYS A 223 13.25 6.44 -14.29
CA LYS A 223 14.18 5.42 -14.83
C LYS A 223 15.32 6.07 -15.63
N ASP A 224 15.03 7.16 -16.33
CA ASP A 224 15.88 7.83 -17.32
C ASP A 224 16.65 9.04 -16.77
N LYS A 225 16.04 9.79 -15.84
CA LYS A 225 16.61 11.02 -15.25
C LYS A 225 16.78 10.88 -13.74
N GLY A 226 17.86 11.44 -13.20
CA GLY A 226 18.13 11.51 -11.76
C GLY A 226 18.95 10.34 -11.22
N ASN A 227 18.72 9.99 -9.95
CA ASN A 227 19.52 8.99 -9.25
C ASN A 227 19.00 7.56 -9.53
N ARG A 228 19.79 6.80 -10.29
CA ARG A 228 19.49 5.40 -10.63
C ARG A 228 19.38 4.49 -9.41
N GLU A 229 20.24 4.68 -8.41
CA GLU A 229 20.22 3.90 -7.17
C GLU A 229 18.90 4.09 -6.42
N GLU A 230 18.36 5.32 -6.42
CA GLU A 230 17.08 5.63 -5.79
C GLU A 230 15.91 4.97 -6.52
N TYR A 231 15.93 4.98 -7.86
CA TYR A 231 14.95 4.25 -8.67
C TYR A 231 14.96 2.76 -8.34
N CYS A 232 16.14 2.13 -8.36
CA CYS A 232 16.30 0.71 -8.09
C CYS A 232 15.83 0.35 -6.67
N LEU A 233 16.15 1.18 -5.67
CA LEU A 233 15.65 1.03 -4.29
C LEU A 233 14.13 1.06 -4.24
N VAL A 234 13.49 2.08 -4.83
CA VAL A 234 12.04 2.24 -4.76
C VAL A 234 11.33 1.10 -5.48
N MET A 235 11.81 0.66 -6.65
CA MET A 235 11.22 -0.47 -7.35
C MET A 235 11.35 -1.78 -6.57
N LEU A 236 12.52 -2.04 -5.96
CA LEU A 236 12.70 -3.19 -5.08
C LEU A 236 11.78 -3.11 -3.86
N MET A 237 11.67 -1.95 -3.22
CA MET A 237 10.78 -1.73 -2.09
C MET A 237 9.31 -2.03 -2.44
N LEU A 238 8.86 -1.70 -3.65
CA LEU A 238 7.48 -1.94 -4.07
C LEU A 238 7.20 -3.41 -4.40
N PHE A 239 8.09 -4.05 -5.16
CA PHE A 239 7.77 -5.33 -5.81
C PHE A 239 8.47 -6.55 -5.19
N LYS A 240 9.58 -6.36 -4.48
CA LYS A 240 10.21 -7.45 -3.73
C LYS A 240 9.60 -7.52 -2.33
N PRO A 241 9.16 -8.69 -1.84
CA PRO A 241 8.67 -8.81 -0.46
C PRO A 241 9.78 -8.55 0.57
N TRP A 242 9.49 -7.78 1.61
CA TRP A 242 10.45 -7.44 2.67
C TRP A 242 9.74 -7.16 4.00
N ARG A 243 10.45 -7.33 5.12
CA ARG A 243 10.04 -6.83 6.45
C ARG A 243 11.04 -5.83 7.00
N ILE A 244 12.31 -6.01 6.65
CA ILE A 244 13.42 -5.15 7.06
C ILE A 244 14.18 -4.74 5.78
N GLY A 245 14.78 -3.55 5.77
CA GLY A 245 15.56 -3.09 4.61
C GLY A 245 16.69 -4.05 4.20
N THR A 246 17.19 -4.88 5.12
CA THR A 246 18.19 -5.92 4.86
C THR A 246 17.70 -7.04 3.93
N ASP A 247 16.39 -7.23 3.79
CA ASP A 247 15.83 -8.28 2.93
C ASP A 247 15.97 -7.91 1.44
N LEU A 248 16.13 -6.62 1.15
CA LEU A 248 16.10 -6.10 -0.21
C LEU A 248 17.45 -6.24 -0.94
N LYS A 249 18.58 -6.09 -0.24
CA LYS A 249 19.93 -6.22 -0.82
C LYS A 249 20.92 -6.82 0.18
N GLN A 250 22.05 -7.33 -0.32
CA GLN A 250 23.13 -7.82 0.55
C GLN A 250 24.04 -6.69 1.05
N SER A 251 24.78 -6.95 2.13
CA SER A 251 25.79 -6.02 2.64
C SER A 251 26.90 -5.79 1.60
N GLY A 252 27.15 -4.53 1.24
CA GLY A 252 28.11 -4.14 0.21
C GLY A 252 27.61 -4.18 -1.23
N GLN A 253 26.39 -4.69 -1.48
CA GLN A 253 25.76 -4.66 -2.81
C GLN A 253 25.12 -3.29 -3.09
N SER A 254 25.26 -2.80 -4.33
CA SER A 254 24.54 -1.61 -4.83
C SER A 254 23.05 -1.90 -5.03
N TRP A 255 22.21 -0.86 -5.08
CA TRP A 255 20.79 -1.05 -5.36
C TRP A 255 20.56 -1.45 -6.82
N ASP A 256 21.38 -0.96 -7.76
CA ASP A 256 21.30 -1.35 -9.16
C ASP A 256 21.62 -2.83 -9.37
N ASP A 257 22.68 -3.36 -8.74
CA ASP A 257 23.01 -4.79 -8.81
C ASP A 257 21.88 -5.66 -8.21
N ALA A 258 21.32 -5.23 -7.08
CA ALA A 258 20.21 -5.93 -6.44
C ALA A 258 18.95 -5.93 -7.30
N PHE A 259 18.70 -4.84 -8.03
CA PHE A 259 17.59 -4.70 -8.96
C PHE A 259 17.79 -5.61 -10.18
N ALA A 260 18.99 -5.63 -10.76
CA ALA A 260 19.32 -6.49 -11.90
C ALA A 260 19.25 -8.00 -11.56
N ALA A 261 19.59 -8.36 -10.31
CA ALA A 261 19.51 -9.74 -9.84
C ALA A 261 18.08 -10.21 -9.53
N HIS A 262 17.14 -9.29 -9.31
CA HIS A 262 15.76 -9.65 -8.97
C HIS A 262 14.92 -9.91 -10.24
N GLN A 263 14.16 -11.01 -10.22
CA GLN A 263 13.29 -11.38 -11.33
C GLN A 263 11.90 -10.76 -11.11
N PHE A 264 11.60 -9.71 -11.87
CA PHE A 264 10.27 -9.11 -11.92
C PHE A 264 9.34 -9.90 -12.84
N THR A 265 8.06 -9.96 -12.50
CA THR A 265 7.04 -10.55 -13.39
C THR A 265 6.70 -9.58 -14.52
N SER A 266 6.15 -10.09 -15.63
CA SER A 266 5.72 -9.24 -16.76
C SER A 266 4.76 -8.14 -16.32
N CYS A 267 3.77 -8.49 -15.47
CA CYS A 267 2.83 -7.52 -14.91
C CYS A 267 3.54 -6.43 -14.08
N GLN A 268 4.54 -6.78 -13.28
CA GLN A 268 5.32 -5.78 -12.53
C GLN A 268 6.11 -4.85 -13.46
N MET A 269 6.69 -5.38 -14.54
CA MET A 269 7.37 -4.57 -15.54
C MET A 269 6.40 -3.62 -16.26
N ASP A 270 5.19 -4.07 -16.58
CA ASP A 270 4.15 -3.23 -17.18
C ASP A 270 3.75 -2.09 -16.24
N ILE A 271 3.59 -2.38 -14.95
CA ILE A 271 3.32 -1.36 -13.92
C ILE A 271 4.47 -0.34 -13.84
N MET A 272 5.73 -0.79 -13.88
CA MET A 272 6.88 0.12 -13.92
C MET A 272 6.87 1.01 -15.17
N ASN A 273 6.50 0.45 -16.31
CA ASN A 273 6.35 1.23 -17.54
C ASN A 273 5.21 2.26 -17.40
N PHE A 274 4.07 1.89 -16.81
CA PHE A 274 2.99 2.84 -16.53
C PHE A 274 3.40 3.98 -15.61
N PHE A 275 4.27 3.73 -14.61
CA PHE A 275 4.84 4.80 -13.81
C PHE A 275 5.69 5.77 -14.65
N HIS A 276 6.38 5.26 -15.67
CA HIS A 276 7.21 6.07 -16.55
C HIS A 276 6.39 6.92 -17.54
N ILE A 277 5.31 6.37 -18.10
CA ILE A 277 4.45 7.05 -19.09
C ILE A 277 3.96 8.42 -18.59
N ARG A 278 3.61 8.54 -17.30
CA ARG A 278 3.21 9.83 -16.72
C ARG A 278 4.26 10.91 -16.93
N TYR A 279 5.55 10.56 -16.81
CA TYR A 279 6.64 11.49 -17.05
C TYR A 279 6.84 11.79 -18.52
N GLU A 280 6.68 10.81 -19.41
CA GLU A 280 6.74 11.03 -20.86
C GLU A 280 5.66 12.02 -21.31
N CYS A 281 4.43 11.89 -20.80
CA CYS A 281 3.35 12.82 -21.10
C CYS A 281 3.64 14.24 -20.56
N ASN A 282 4.16 14.35 -19.34
CA ASN A 282 4.52 15.64 -18.76
C ASN A 282 5.64 16.32 -19.54
N ASP A 283 6.72 15.58 -19.84
CA ASP A 283 7.85 16.08 -20.64
C ASP A 283 7.36 16.53 -22.02
N SER A 284 6.51 15.74 -22.69
CA SER A 284 5.95 16.10 -24.01
C SER A 284 5.13 17.40 -23.97
N ARG A 285 4.34 17.59 -22.92
CA ARG A 285 3.56 18.82 -22.71
C ARG A 285 4.48 20.01 -22.47
N ASP A 286 5.47 19.87 -21.61
CA ASP A 286 6.36 20.96 -21.23
C ASP A 286 7.31 21.33 -22.38
N ASP A 287 7.75 20.35 -23.18
CA ASP A 287 8.53 20.57 -24.41
C ASP A 287 7.69 21.31 -25.46
N PHE A 288 6.41 20.97 -25.61
CA PHE A 288 5.49 21.72 -26.48
C PHE A 288 5.28 23.16 -25.99
N SER A 289 5.12 23.37 -24.68
CA SER A 289 5.01 24.72 -24.10
C SER A 289 6.25 25.57 -24.38
N LYS A 290 7.45 25.02 -24.16
CA LYS A 290 8.72 25.72 -24.46
C LYS A 290 8.90 26.01 -25.94
N GLN A 291 8.46 25.09 -26.80
CA GLN A 291 8.50 25.30 -28.24
C GLN A 291 7.60 26.49 -28.63
N ARG A 292 6.38 26.59 -28.06
CA ARG A 292 5.48 27.73 -28.30
C ARG A 292 6.00 29.04 -27.75
N GLU A 293 6.68 29.05 -26.62
CA GLU A 293 7.34 30.26 -26.09
C GLU A 293 8.46 30.72 -27.03
N THR A 294 9.29 29.79 -27.50
CA THR A 294 10.41 30.09 -28.40
C THR A 294 9.92 30.58 -29.78
N GLU A 295 8.83 30.00 -30.29
CA GLU A 295 8.20 30.40 -31.56
C GLU A 295 7.39 31.71 -31.41
N GLY A 296 6.72 31.92 -30.28
CA GLY A 296 6.01 33.16 -29.96
C GLY A 296 6.95 34.35 -29.77
N ASN A 297 8.13 34.12 -29.20
CA ASN A 297 9.18 35.12 -29.06
C ASN A 297 9.90 35.44 -30.40
N SER A 298 9.58 34.72 -31.48
CA SER A 298 10.06 34.99 -32.84
C SER A 298 9.15 35.93 -33.65
N PHE A 299 7.92 36.22 -33.17
CA PHE A 299 7.04 37.24 -33.74
C PHE A 299 7.01 38.45 -32.80
N GLY A 300 8.05 39.28 -32.90
CA GLY A 300 8.15 40.54 -32.16
C GLY A 300 6.99 41.47 -32.49
N TYR A 301 6.10 41.66 -31.52
CA TYR A 301 5.35 42.89 -31.39
C TYR A 301 6.03 43.71 -30.29
N ASP A 302 6.73 44.76 -30.71
CA ASP A 302 7.09 45.87 -29.83
C ASP A 302 5.78 46.53 -29.39
N ASP A 303 5.34 46.26 -28.17
CA ASP A 303 4.29 47.04 -27.51
C ASP A 303 4.79 47.47 -26.13
N ASP A 304 5.24 48.72 -26.07
CA ASP A 304 5.60 49.44 -24.85
C ASP A 304 4.31 49.71 -24.04
N GLU A 305 3.86 48.77 -23.21
CA GLU A 305 2.80 49.07 -22.22
C GLU A 305 3.01 48.33 -20.89
N GLN A 306 3.63 49.07 -19.95
CA GLN A 306 3.62 48.96 -18.48
C GLN A 306 3.46 47.57 -17.84
N ASP A 307 4.58 47.05 -17.33
CA ASP A 307 4.68 46.00 -16.32
C ASP A 307 3.66 46.21 -15.16
N GLN A 308 2.62 45.38 -15.13
CA GLN A 308 2.06 44.91 -13.86
C GLN A 308 2.61 43.51 -13.60
N PRO A 309 3.17 43.23 -12.40
CA PRO A 309 3.62 41.88 -12.08
C PRO A 309 2.39 40.98 -11.92
N ASP A 310 2.13 40.15 -12.91
CA ASP A 310 1.26 38.99 -12.78
C ASP A 310 1.86 38.10 -11.69
N THR A 311 1.15 38.06 -10.55
CA THR A 311 1.44 37.15 -9.46
C THR A 311 0.84 35.80 -9.84
N ASP A 312 1.54 35.08 -10.71
CA ASP A 312 1.19 33.70 -11.05
C ASP A 312 1.49 32.82 -9.85
N ALA A 313 0.43 32.40 -9.17
CA ALA A 313 0.47 31.43 -8.09
C ALA A 313 0.94 30.08 -8.64
N ASP A 314 2.04 29.57 -8.09
CA ASP A 314 2.60 28.25 -8.37
C ASP A 314 1.52 27.16 -8.32
N ALA A 315 1.53 26.27 -9.32
CA ALA A 315 0.59 25.14 -9.44
C ALA A 315 0.68 24.12 -8.28
N ASP A 316 1.62 24.31 -7.35
CA ASP A 316 1.73 23.55 -6.11
C ASP A 316 0.63 23.90 -5.10
N ASP A 317 -0.05 25.04 -5.24
CA ASP A 317 -1.12 25.48 -4.31
C ASP A 317 -2.52 24.93 -4.67
N TYR A 318 -2.69 24.34 -5.87
CA TYR A 318 -3.97 23.77 -6.30
C TYR A 318 -4.36 22.50 -5.51
N ALA A 319 -3.40 21.85 -4.83
CA ALA A 319 -3.66 20.71 -3.98
C ALA A 319 -4.25 21.10 -2.61
N ASP A 320 -3.95 22.30 -2.09
CA ASP A 320 -4.44 22.78 -0.79
C ASP A 320 -5.79 23.51 -0.89
N ILE A 321 -6.08 24.15 -2.04
CA ILE A 321 -7.39 24.79 -2.31
C ILE A 321 -8.53 23.76 -2.38
N VAL A 322 -8.25 22.55 -2.88
CA VAL A 322 -9.24 21.46 -2.98
C VAL A 322 -9.53 20.82 -1.62
N GLN A 323 -8.63 20.93 -0.63
CA GLN A 323 -8.87 20.41 0.73
C GLN A 323 -9.72 21.35 1.60
N ASN A 324 -9.56 22.67 1.48
CA ASN A 324 -10.37 23.63 2.25
C ASN A 324 -11.84 23.69 1.81
N SER A 325 -12.14 23.27 0.57
CA SER A 325 -13.52 23.22 0.05
C SER A 325 -14.30 21.99 0.52
N LEU A 326 -13.64 21.01 1.15
CA LEU A 326 -14.24 19.76 1.65
C LEU A 326 -14.38 19.71 3.17
N THR A 327 -13.82 20.68 3.90
CA THR A 327 -14.10 20.89 5.33
C THR A 327 -14.97 22.12 5.50
N GLY A 328 -16.22 22.00 5.07
CA GLY A 328 -17.29 22.90 5.48
C GLY A 328 -17.44 22.82 7.00
N ASP A 329 -17.20 23.94 7.65
CA ASP A 329 -17.59 24.25 9.02
C ASP A 329 -19.11 24.16 9.13
N ASP A 330 -19.62 22.98 9.49
CA ASP A 330 -20.98 22.83 9.98
C ASP A 330 -21.05 23.38 11.41
N GLY A 331 -21.12 24.71 11.48
CA GLY A 331 -21.52 25.45 12.68
C GLY A 331 -22.92 25.02 13.12
N ALA A 332 -22.98 24.02 13.99
CA ALA A 332 -24.18 23.66 14.70
C ALA A 332 -24.55 24.77 15.70
N MET A 333 -25.61 25.52 15.37
CA MET A 333 -26.38 26.28 16.35
C MET A 333 -27.01 25.33 17.37
N VAL A 334 -26.69 25.53 18.65
CA VAL A 334 -27.61 25.38 19.79
C VAL A 334 -27.43 26.59 20.69
#